data_AF-A0A8B8DE19-F1
#
_entry.id   AF-A0A8B8DE19-F1
#
_cell.length_a   1.000
_cell.length_b   1.000
_cell.length_c   1.000
_cell.angle_alpha   90.00
_cell.angle_beta   90.00
_cell.angle_gamma   90.00
#
_symmetry.space_group_name_H-M   'P 1'
#
loop_
_entity.id
_entity.type
_entity.pdbx_description
1 polymer ?
#
loop_
_entity_poly.entity_id
_entity_poly.type
_entity_poly.pdbx_seq_one_letter_code
_entity_poly.pdbx_strand_id
1 'polypeptide(L)'
;MYPKLVEFMEHCCVSRKYFFTVWKCGASDCKICDPPRLPVDVFSQLHNFPDPVPGDGEHYREFSEVFGTETTEEYCPSFSAKQKATLANSHGIPFSPSAQTAKQ
;
A
#
# COMPACT_ATOMS: atom_id res chain seq x y z
N MET A 1 -11.86 -0.43 22.21
CA MET A 1 -10.88 -0.90 21.20
C MET A 1 -10.62 -2.37 21.47
N TYR A 2 -10.54 -3.23 20.45
CA TYR A 2 -10.36 -4.67 20.63
C TYR A 2 -8.86 -5.01 20.63
N PRO A 3 -8.21 -5.23 21.80
CA PRO A 3 -6.76 -5.29 21.89
C PRO A 3 -6.16 -6.42 21.05
N LYS A 4 -6.78 -7.60 21.04
CA LYS A 4 -6.36 -8.74 20.22
C LYS A 4 -6.43 -8.46 18.71
N LEU A 5 -7.40 -7.63 18.28
CA LEU A 5 -7.53 -7.26 16.88
C LEU A 5 -6.42 -6.28 16.47
N VAL A 6 -6.08 -5.32 17.35
CA VAL A 6 -4.97 -4.39 17.11
C VAL A 6 -3.66 -5.14 17.00
N GLU A 7 -3.40 -6.06 17.94
CA GLU A 7 -2.23 -6.93 17.91
C GLU A 7 -2.16 -7.75 16.61
N PHE A 8 -3.29 -8.31 16.16
CA PHE A 8 -3.34 -9.01 14.87
C PHE A 8 -3.04 -8.09 13.68
N MET A 9 -3.61 -6.88 13.66
CA MET A 9 -3.39 -5.92 12.58
C MET A 9 -1.93 -5.47 12.52
N GLU A 10 -1.29 -5.22 13.66
CA GLU A 10 0.12 -4.84 13.73
C GLU A 10 1.05 -6.00 13.36
N HIS A 11 0.66 -7.24 13.65
CA HIS A 11 1.47 -8.43 13.39
C HIS A 11 1.36 -8.94 11.95
N CYS A 12 0.15 -8.95 11.38
CA CYS A 12 -0.15 -9.63 10.13
C CYS A 12 -0.65 -8.72 9.02
N CYS A 13 -0.99 -7.48 9.29
CA CYS A 13 -1.56 -6.61 8.27
C CYS A 13 -0.57 -5.55 7.83
N VAL A 14 -0.58 -5.30 6.52
CA VAL A 14 0.11 -4.17 5.93
C VAL A 14 -0.96 -3.31 5.27
N SER A 15 -1.20 -2.12 5.84
CA SER A 15 -2.10 -1.13 5.27
C SER A 15 -1.30 -0.17 4.40
N ARG A 16 -1.56 -0.17 3.10
CA ARG A 16 -1.05 0.82 2.15
C ARG A 16 -2.21 1.65 1.60
N LYS A 17 -1.90 2.62 0.75
CA LYS A 17 -2.84 3.57 0.16
C LYS A 17 -3.86 2.91 -0.76
N TYR A 18 -3.43 1.91 -1.54
CA TYR A 18 -4.27 1.26 -2.54
C TYR A 18 -4.67 -0.16 -2.18
N PHE A 19 -4.01 -0.77 -1.21
CA PHE A 19 -4.28 -2.14 -0.80
C PHE A 19 -4.09 -2.32 0.70
N PHE A 20 -4.81 -3.30 1.23
CA PHE A 20 -4.67 -3.79 2.58
C PHE A 20 -4.39 -5.27 2.49
N THR A 21 -3.21 -5.68 2.94
CA THR A 21 -2.78 -7.07 2.84
C THR A 21 -2.85 -7.72 4.21
N VAL A 22 -3.42 -8.91 4.28
CA VAL A 22 -3.37 -9.78 5.47
C VAL A 22 -2.43 -10.93 5.16
N TRP A 23 -1.32 -10.98 5.89
CA TRP A 23 -0.24 -11.93 5.71
C TRP A 23 0.11 -12.61 7.03
N LYS A 24 -0.01 -13.94 7.07
CA LYS A 24 0.42 -14.71 8.25
C LYS A 24 1.95 -14.71 8.35
N CYS A 25 2.50 -14.71 9.55
CA CYS A 25 3.97 -14.65 9.72
C CYS A 25 4.71 -15.96 9.36
N GLY A 26 4.00 -17.07 9.14
CA GLY A 26 4.60 -18.35 8.79
C GLY A 26 5.14 -19.17 9.96
N ALA A 27 5.25 -18.59 11.16
CA ALA A 27 5.71 -19.31 12.34
C ALA A 27 4.69 -20.37 12.80
N SER A 28 5.18 -21.58 13.06
CA SER A 28 4.33 -22.72 13.44
C SER A 28 3.69 -22.60 14.82
N ASP A 29 4.29 -21.79 15.69
CA ASP A 29 3.90 -21.59 17.09
C ASP A 29 3.20 -20.25 17.34
N CYS A 30 3.02 -19.42 16.31
CA CYS A 30 2.37 -18.13 16.43
C CYS A 30 0.93 -18.26 16.96
N LYS A 31 0.66 -17.61 18.10
CA LYS A 31 -0.66 -17.58 18.74
C LYS A 31 -1.56 -16.44 18.29
N ILE A 32 -1.02 -15.52 17.48
CA ILE A 32 -1.75 -14.37 16.95
C ILE A 32 -2.49 -14.78 15.67
N CYS A 33 -1.79 -15.40 14.71
CA CYS A 33 -2.36 -15.71 13.40
C CYS A 33 -2.54 -17.20 13.11
N ASP A 34 -2.07 -18.08 13.99
CA ASP A 34 -1.93 -19.52 13.77
C ASP A 34 -1.04 -19.87 12.55
N PRO A 35 -0.50 -21.09 12.46
CA PRO A 35 0.25 -21.52 11.28
C PRO A 35 -0.55 -21.35 9.97
N PRO A 36 0.11 -21.06 8.85
CA PRO A 36 -0.50 -21.18 7.53
C PRO A 36 -0.96 -22.62 7.28
N ARG A 37 -2.10 -22.76 6.58
CA ARG A 37 -2.58 -24.08 6.13
C ARG A 37 -1.85 -24.60 4.89
N LEU A 38 -1.15 -23.71 4.20
CA LEU A 38 -0.36 -24.08 3.02
C LEU A 38 0.93 -24.79 3.46
N PRO A 39 1.42 -25.73 2.63
CA PRO A 39 2.76 -26.28 2.79
C PRO A 39 3.82 -25.16 2.84
N VAL A 40 4.87 -25.37 3.63
CA VAL A 40 5.90 -24.35 3.88
C VAL A 40 6.59 -23.91 2.59
N ASP A 41 6.84 -24.84 1.68
CA ASP A 41 7.45 -24.61 0.37
C ASP A 41 6.57 -23.78 -0.57
N VAL A 42 5.25 -23.93 -0.49
CA VAL A 42 4.30 -23.11 -1.26
C VAL A 42 4.14 -21.74 -0.61
N PHE A 43 4.06 -21.70 0.71
CA PHE A 43 3.87 -20.46 1.47
C PHE A 43 5.07 -19.52 1.33
N SER A 44 6.30 -20.05 1.31
CA SER A 44 7.54 -19.27 1.19
C SER A 44 7.71 -18.57 -0.16
N GLN A 45 6.99 -19.01 -1.19
CA GLN A 45 7.01 -18.39 -2.53
C GLN A 45 6.02 -17.23 -2.66
N LEU A 46 5.13 -17.07 -1.69
CA LEU A 46 4.18 -15.96 -1.71
C LEU A 46 4.91 -14.70 -1.23
N HIS A 47 4.63 -13.57 -1.87
CA HIS A 47 5.08 -12.26 -1.43
C HIS A 47 3.93 -11.25 -1.37
N ASN A 48 4.13 -10.18 -0.60
CA ASN A 48 3.23 -9.04 -0.61
C ASN A 48 3.24 -8.35 -1.98
N PHE A 49 2.14 -7.70 -2.32
CA PHE A 49 2.08 -6.90 -3.53
C PHE A 49 3.04 -5.69 -3.39
N PRO A 50 3.91 -5.44 -4.39
CA PRO A 50 4.86 -4.34 -4.34
C PRO A 50 4.15 -3.00 -4.56
N ASP A 51 4.69 -1.96 -3.96
CA ASP A 51 4.29 -0.58 -4.25
C ASP A 51 4.89 -0.10 -5.58
N PRO A 52 4.36 0.99 -6.16
CA PRO A 52 4.96 1.59 -7.35
C PRO A 52 6.40 2.07 -7.07
N VAL A 53 7.39 1.49 -7.74
CA VAL A 53 8.80 1.89 -7.65
C VAL A 53 9.22 2.55 -8.95
N PRO A 54 9.76 3.78 -8.94
CA PRO A 54 10.21 4.47 -10.15
C PRO A 54 11.27 3.64 -10.89
N GLY A 55 11.09 3.52 -12.19
CA GLY A 55 12.07 2.94 -13.10
C GLY A 55 12.75 4.02 -13.94
N ASP A 56 13.21 3.64 -15.12
CA ASP A 56 13.87 4.57 -16.04
C ASP A 56 12.85 5.51 -16.71
N GLY A 57 13.18 6.80 -16.75
CA GLY A 57 12.36 7.83 -17.40
C GLY A 57 11.06 8.13 -16.64
N GLU A 58 9.92 8.07 -17.34
CA GLU A 58 8.58 8.38 -16.80
C GLU A 58 7.75 7.11 -16.48
N HIS A 59 8.41 5.97 -16.29
CA HIS A 59 7.76 4.68 -16.05
C HIS A 59 8.10 4.09 -14.68
N TYR A 60 7.20 3.27 -14.15
CA TYR A 60 7.49 2.42 -12.99
C TYR A 60 8.25 1.18 -13.45
N ARG A 61 9.00 0.56 -12.52
CA ARG A 61 9.66 -0.72 -12.76
C ARG A 61 8.66 -1.81 -13.07
N GLU A 62 9.08 -2.80 -13.84
CA GLU A 62 8.24 -3.96 -14.14
C GLU A 62 7.94 -4.78 -12.88
N PHE A 63 6.74 -5.35 -12.83
CA PHE A 63 6.29 -6.16 -11.68
C PHE A 63 7.25 -7.31 -11.36
N SER A 64 7.73 -8.02 -12.39
CA SER A 64 8.68 -9.14 -12.26
C SER A 64 9.97 -8.75 -11.53
N GLU A 65 10.41 -7.50 -11.66
CA GLU A 65 11.63 -7.02 -11.02
C GLU A 65 11.44 -6.62 -9.56
N VAL A 66 10.23 -6.18 -9.20
CA VAL A 66 9.93 -5.67 -7.85
C VAL A 66 9.19 -6.67 -6.98
N PHE A 67 8.59 -7.69 -7.57
CA PHE A 67 7.87 -8.72 -6.83
C PHE A 67 8.81 -9.49 -5.90
N GLY A 68 8.44 -9.59 -4.62
CA GLY A 68 9.26 -10.23 -3.59
C GLY A 68 10.34 -9.33 -2.98
N THR A 69 10.46 -8.08 -3.43
CA THR A 69 11.32 -7.08 -2.80
C THR A 69 10.56 -6.23 -1.78
N GLU A 70 11.28 -5.64 -0.83
CA GLU A 70 10.67 -4.68 0.10
C GLU A 70 10.48 -3.32 -0.59
N THR A 71 9.25 -2.85 -0.62
CA THR A 71 8.86 -1.57 -1.23
C THR A 71 8.14 -0.67 -0.23
N THR A 72 8.17 0.63 -0.49
CA THR A 72 7.55 1.66 0.35
C THR A 72 6.58 2.50 -0.48
N GLU A 73 5.69 3.23 0.20
CA GLU A 73 4.72 4.08 -0.49
C GLU A 73 5.28 5.45 -0.93
N GLU A 74 6.59 5.68 -0.81
CA GLU A 74 7.22 6.99 -1.06
C GLU A 74 6.84 7.57 -2.44
N TYR A 75 6.77 6.71 -3.45
CA TYR A 75 6.50 7.08 -4.84
C TYR A 75 5.05 6.86 -5.28
N CYS A 76 4.15 6.63 -4.32
CA CYS A 76 2.73 6.51 -4.59
C CYS A 76 2.21 7.81 -5.26
N PRO A 77 1.57 7.73 -6.45
CA PRO A 77 1.12 8.91 -7.19
C PRO A 77 0.25 9.89 -6.38
N SER A 78 -0.55 9.36 -5.45
CA SER A 78 -1.43 10.16 -4.61
C SER A 78 -0.70 10.97 -3.53
N PHE A 79 0.56 10.66 -3.20
CA PHE A 79 1.35 11.45 -2.25
C PHE A 79 2.12 12.58 -2.94
N SER A 80 2.65 12.36 -4.14
CA SER A 80 3.37 13.36 -4.92
C SER A 80 2.46 14.47 -5.48
N ALA A 81 1.16 14.22 -5.66
CA ALA A 81 0.17 15.26 -5.97
C ALA A 81 0.11 16.37 -4.91
N LYS A 82 0.38 16.06 -3.63
CA LYS A 82 0.45 17.07 -2.56
C LYS A 82 1.73 17.92 -2.62
N GLN A 83 2.84 17.37 -3.11
CA GLN A 83 4.10 18.11 -3.28
C GLN A 83 4.09 19.03 -4.51
N LYS A 84 3.45 18.61 -5.61
CA LYS A 84 3.26 19.50 -6.79
C LYS A 84 2.22 20.60 -6.53
N ALA A 85 1.20 20.36 -5.71
CA ALA A 85 0.25 21.40 -5.30
C ALA A 85 0.91 22.52 -4.46
N THR A 86 1.98 22.21 -3.71
CA THR A 86 2.75 23.23 -2.98
C THR A 86 3.75 24.00 -3.84
N LEU A 87 4.14 23.47 -5.01
CA LEU A 87 5.05 24.14 -5.96
C LEU A 87 4.31 24.86 -7.10
N ALA A 88 3.04 24.52 -7.35
CA ALA A 88 2.19 25.17 -8.36
C ALA A 88 1.38 26.35 -7.80
N ASN A 89 1.84 26.98 -6.71
CA ASN A 89 1.23 28.20 -6.18
C ASN A 89 1.96 29.48 -6.63
N SER A 90 2.57 29.44 -7.82
CA SER A 90 2.88 30.64 -8.60
C SER A 90 2.16 30.57 -9.94
N HIS A 91 1.28 31.55 -10.16
CA HIS A 91 0.47 31.79 -11.36
C HIS A 91 -0.80 30.93 -11.49
N GLY A 92 -1.91 31.53 -11.03
CA GLY A 92 -3.22 30.90 -10.89
C GLY A 92 -3.96 30.61 -12.18
N ILE A 93 -4.97 29.73 -12.04
CA ILE A 93 -6.16 29.48 -12.89
C ILE A 93 -6.92 28.29 -12.25
N PRO A 94 -8.27 28.18 -12.32
CA PRO A 94 -9.32 29.19 -12.12
C PRO A 94 -10.62 28.54 -11.52
N PHE A 95 -10.55 27.54 -10.63
CA PHE A 95 -11.77 26.83 -10.21
C PHE A 95 -11.99 26.88 -8.70
N SER A 96 -13.18 27.36 -8.30
CA SER A 96 -13.63 27.44 -6.91
C SER A 96 -14.23 26.12 -6.40
N PRO A 97 -14.05 25.78 -5.11
CA PRO A 97 -14.55 24.54 -4.54
C PRO A 97 -16.02 24.70 -4.15
N SER A 98 -16.93 24.10 -4.91
CA SER A 98 -18.20 23.49 -4.46
C SER A 98 -19.13 23.30 -5.64
N ALA A 99 -19.08 22.12 -6.28
CA ALA A 99 -20.19 21.66 -7.10
C ALA A 99 -21.05 20.73 -6.23
N GLN A 100 -22.01 21.30 -5.50
CA GLN A 100 -23.15 20.53 -5.00
C GLN A 100 -24.19 20.46 -6.13
N THR A 101 -24.34 19.31 -6.77
CA THR A 101 -25.46 19.09 -7.69
C THR A 101 -26.69 18.71 -6.87
N ALA A 102 -27.45 19.69 -6.40
CA ALA A 102 -28.82 19.46 -5.95
C ALA A 102 -29.76 19.71 -7.14
N LYS A 103 -30.38 18.64 -7.64
CA LYS A 103 -31.55 18.74 -8.53
C LYS A 103 -32.78 18.97 -7.67
N GLN A 104 -33.52 20.05 -7.90
CA GLN A 104 -34.98 20.12 -7.67
C GLN A 104 -35.61 20.92 -8.79
#